data_AF-A0A4R9K410-F1
#
_entry.id   AF-A0A4R9K410-F1
#
_cell.length_a   1.000
_cell.length_b   1.000
_cell.length_c   1.000
_cell.angle_alpha   90.00
_cell.angle_beta   90.00
_cell.angle_gamma   90.00
#
_symmetry.space_group_name_H-M   'P 1'
#
loop_
_entity.id
_entity.type
_entity.pdbx_description
1 polymer ?
#
loop_
_entity_poly.entity_id
_entity_poly.type
_entity_poly.pdbx_seq_one_letter_code
_entity_poly.pdbx_strand_id
1 'polypeptide(L)'
;MLFRNTNQGRIRKVTAYLCLFYLFSLPLLAHEEGASHPHKDQCRSEKEKYCKDSPKGEVLSCLRKNEDNLSEECKELLQEVREKAKQRMEACKEDKDKYCSDRGTAVIRCLSENKNSLSPKCKSALAQDPK
;
A
#
# COMPACT_ATOMS: atom_id res chain seq x y z
N MET A 1 -73.70 10.10 -5.21
CA MET A 1 -72.82 11.03 -4.45
C MET A 1 -71.61 10.22 -4.01
N LEU A 2 -70.53 10.18 -4.79
CA LEU A 2 -69.46 11.18 -4.96
C LEU A 2 -68.26 10.91 -4.02
N PHE A 3 -67.11 10.70 -4.68
CA PHE A 3 -65.72 10.78 -4.22
C PHE A 3 -65.13 9.66 -3.35
N ARG A 4 -64.86 8.51 -4.01
CA ARG A 4 -63.73 7.64 -3.68
C ARG A 4 -62.44 8.31 -4.22
N ASN A 5 -61.89 9.24 -3.44
CA ASN A 5 -60.82 10.15 -3.88
C ASN A 5 -59.42 9.55 -3.66
N THR A 6 -58.90 8.86 -4.68
CA THR A 6 -57.60 9.09 -5.37
C THR A 6 -56.33 9.56 -4.61
N ASN A 7 -56.23 9.44 -3.28
CA ASN A 7 -55.06 9.94 -2.52
C ASN A 7 -54.13 8.84 -1.97
N GLN A 8 -54.67 7.69 -1.52
CA GLN A 8 -53.87 6.67 -0.82
C GLN A 8 -52.90 5.90 -1.74
N GLY A 9 -53.28 5.67 -3.00
CA GLY A 9 -52.41 5.06 -4.01
C GLY A 9 -51.36 6.02 -4.59
N ARG A 10 -51.65 7.33 -4.57
CA ARG A 10 -50.75 8.38 -5.05
C ARG A 10 -49.62 8.61 -4.05
N ILE A 11 -49.91 8.62 -2.76
CA ILE A 11 -48.91 8.74 -1.67
C ILE A 11 -47.94 7.54 -1.68
N ARG A 12 -48.44 6.30 -1.82
CA ARG A 12 -47.61 5.09 -1.92
C ARG A 12 -46.70 5.06 -3.14
N LYS A 13 -47.19 5.56 -4.28
CA LYS A 13 -46.38 5.71 -5.49
C LYS A 13 -45.35 6.83 -5.32
N VAL A 14 -45.72 7.98 -4.74
CA VAL A 14 -44.80 9.10 -4.47
C VAL A 14 -43.70 8.68 -3.48
N THR A 15 -44.02 7.96 -2.40
CA THR A 15 -43.00 7.42 -1.49
C THR A 15 -42.12 6.37 -2.16
N ALA A 16 -42.68 5.49 -2.99
CA ALA A 16 -41.87 4.53 -3.77
C ALA A 16 -40.97 5.24 -4.81
N TYR A 17 -41.48 6.25 -5.52
CA TYR A 17 -40.71 7.05 -6.48
C TYR A 17 -39.64 7.89 -5.78
N LEU A 18 -39.91 8.46 -4.60
CA LEU A 18 -38.93 9.19 -3.79
C LEU A 18 -37.82 8.26 -3.27
N CYS A 19 -38.14 7.04 -2.81
CA CYS A 19 -37.14 6.04 -2.44
C CYS A 19 -36.33 5.55 -3.65
N LEU A 20 -36.96 5.33 -4.80
CA LEU A 20 -36.29 4.96 -6.04
C LEU A 20 -35.36 6.09 -6.53
N PHE A 21 -35.77 7.35 -6.39
CA PHE A 21 -34.94 8.51 -6.73
C PHE A 21 -33.78 8.71 -5.74
N TYR A 22 -33.97 8.40 -4.45
CA TYR A 22 -32.91 8.41 -3.43
C TYR A 22 -31.88 7.28 -3.64
N LEU A 23 -32.32 6.11 -4.14
CA LEU A 23 -31.44 5.00 -4.53
C LEU A 23 -30.69 5.29 -5.84
N PHE A 24 -31.27 6.08 -6.74
CA PHE A 24 -30.68 6.38 -8.05
C PHE A 24 -29.85 7.69 -8.08
N SER A 25 -29.90 8.50 -7.02
CA SER A 25 -29.19 9.79 -6.89
C SER A 25 -28.14 9.81 -5.78
N LEU A 26 -27.61 8.65 -5.39
CA LEU A 26 -26.28 8.57 -4.80
C LEU A 26 -25.30 8.37 -5.96
N PRO A 27 -24.57 9.39 -6.43
CA PRO A 27 -23.26 9.12 -6.99
C PRO A 27 -22.42 8.58 -5.82
N LEU A 28 -22.52 7.28 -5.56
CA LEU A 28 -21.42 6.54 -4.98
C LEU A 28 -20.33 6.54 -6.05
N LEU A 29 -19.71 7.69 -6.27
CA LEU A 29 -18.30 7.75 -6.62
C LEU A 29 -17.56 7.35 -5.35
N ALA A 30 -17.73 6.08 -4.96
CA ALA A 30 -16.55 5.31 -4.67
C ALA A 30 -15.79 5.31 -6.00
N HIS A 31 -14.99 6.36 -6.23
CA HIS A 31 -13.69 6.10 -6.79
C HIS A 31 -13.08 5.17 -5.75
N GLU A 32 -13.29 3.87 -5.93
CA GLU A 32 -12.29 2.88 -5.54
C GLU A 32 -11.09 3.34 -6.36
N GLU A 33 -10.35 4.30 -5.80
CA GLU A 33 -8.97 4.59 -6.15
C GLU A 33 -8.29 3.27 -5.79
N GLY A 34 -8.43 2.28 -6.68
CA GLY A 34 -7.88 0.96 -6.51
C GLY A 34 -6.44 1.21 -6.22
N ALA A 35 -6.02 0.86 -5.00
CA ALA A 35 -4.85 1.42 -4.32
C ALA A 35 -3.81 1.87 -5.34
N SER A 36 -3.82 3.18 -5.64
CA SER A 36 -2.67 3.79 -6.28
C SER A 36 -1.50 3.30 -5.43
N HIS A 37 -0.40 2.85 -6.04
CA HIS A 37 0.85 2.75 -5.33
C HIS A 37 1.48 4.15 -5.46
N PRO A 38 1.09 5.17 -4.65
CA PRO A 38 1.59 6.54 -4.80
C PRO A 38 3.11 6.61 -4.59
N HIS A 39 3.69 5.56 -4.04
CA HIS A 39 5.05 5.50 -3.55
C HIS A 39 6.14 5.27 -4.61
N LYS A 40 5.83 4.83 -5.85
CA LYS A 40 6.92 4.54 -6.81
C LYS A 40 7.64 5.81 -7.27
N ASP A 41 6.96 6.97 -7.21
CA ASP A 41 7.44 8.22 -7.78
C ASP A 41 7.81 9.32 -6.78
N GLN A 42 7.47 9.18 -5.49
CA GLN A 42 7.70 10.23 -4.48
C GLN A 42 9.19 10.63 -4.31
N CYS A 43 10.11 9.71 -4.59
CA CYS A 43 11.55 10.00 -4.55
C CYS A 43 12.21 10.09 -5.93
N ARG A 44 11.43 10.19 -7.03
CA ARG A 44 11.98 10.09 -8.40
C ARG A 44 12.97 11.23 -8.67
N SER A 45 12.55 12.46 -8.41
CA SER A 45 13.37 13.66 -8.65
C SER A 45 14.66 13.65 -7.83
N GLU A 46 14.59 13.21 -6.58
CA GLU A 46 15.71 13.11 -5.66
C GLU A 46 16.66 11.97 -6.05
N LYS A 47 16.12 10.84 -6.53
CA LYS A 47 16.94 9.75 -7.08
C LYS A 47 17.75 10.25 -8.28
N GLU A 48 17.13 10.98 -9.19
CA GLU A 48 17.80 11.54 -10.37
C GLU A 48 18.84 12.61 -10.00
N LYS A 49 18.51 13.47 -9.04
CA LYS A 49 19.39 14.57 -8.63
C LYS A 49 20.58 14.12 -7.79
N TYR A 50 20.35 13.25 -6.81
CA TYR A 50 21.36 12.92 -5.80
C TYR A 50 21.93 11.50 -5.95
N CYS A 51 21.21 10.57 -6.58
CA CYS A 51 21.53 9.15 -6.54
C CYS A 51 21.63 8.47 -7.92
N LYS A 52 21.73 9.25 -9.01
CA LYS A 52 21.79 8.72 -10.38
C LYS A 52 22.94 7.73 -10.60
N ASP A 53 24.09 7.98 -9.97
CA ASP A 53 25.31 7.18 -10.09
C ASP A 53 25.42 6.15 -8.95
N SER A 54 24.40 6.05 -8.09
CA SER A 54 24.39 5.10 -6.99
C SER A 54 24.35 3.67 -7.55
N PRO A 55 25.18 2.74 -7.05
CA PRO A 55 25.10 1.34 -7.41
C PRO A 55 23.69 0.78 -7.18
N LYS A 56 23.31 -0.21 -8.01
CA LYS A 56 22.05 -0.94 -7.82
C LYS A 56 22.03 -1.57 -6.42
N GLY A 57 20.93 -1.39 -5.71
CA GLY A 57 20.79 -1.84 -4.32
C GLY A 57 21.25 -0.83 -3.27
N GLU A 58 21.95 0.24 -3.66
CA GLU A 58 22.43 1.27 -2.73
C GLU A 58 21.60 2.56 -2.77
N VAL A 59 20.67 2.69 -3.72
CA VAL A 59 19.83 3.89 -3.89
C VAL A 59 19.15 4.30 -2.59
N LEU A 60 18.60 3.34 -1.83
CA LEU A 60 17.97 3.65 -0.55
C LEU A 60 18.99 4.27 0.42
N SER A 61 20.21 3.73 0.50
CA SER A 61 21.26 4.30 1.34
C SER A 61 21.73 5.67 0.86
N CYS A 62 21.77 5.90 -0.44
CA CYS A 62 22.08 7.20 -1.01
C CYS A 62 21.01 8.24 -0.63
N LEU A 63 19.73 7.90 -0.74
CA LEU A 63 18.62 8.78 -0.34
C LEU A 63 18.72 9.12 1.15
N ARG A 64 19.00 8.14 2.03
CA ARG A 64 19.21 8.39 3.47
C ARG A 64 20.35 9.37 3.76
N LYS A 65 21.46 9.29 3.01
CA LYS A 65 22.59 10.22 3.18
C LYS A 65 22.23 11.66 2.77
N ASN A 66 21.19 11.82 1.95
CA ASN A 66 20.71 13.11 1.48
C ASN A 66 19.36 13.49 2.11
N GLU A 67 18.96 12.88 3.23
CA GLU A 67 17.61 12.98 3.82
C GLU A 67 17.15 14.42 4.03
N ASP A 68 18.05 15.31 4.47
CA ASP A 68 17.76 16.73 4.67
C ASP A 68 17.44 17.49 3.37
N ASN A 69 17.88 16.97 2.22
CA ASN A 69 17.70 17.57 0.90
C ASN A 69 16.54 16.95 0.11
N LEU A 70 15.77 16.05 0.72
CA LEU A 70 14.62 15.39 0.11
C LEU A 70 13.34 16.19 0.36
N SER A 71 12.39 16.06 -0.56
CA SER A 71 11.01 16.48 -0.32
C SER A 71 10.39 15.72 0.87
N GLU A 72 9.40 16.33 1.51
CA GLU A 72 8.66 15.68 2.60
C GLU A 72 7.98 14.39 2.14
N GLU A 73 7.43 14.37 0.93
CA GLU A 73 6.85 13.18 0.31
C GLU A 73 7.86 12.03 0.19
N CYS A 74 9.10 12.33 -0.21
CA CYS A 74 10.16 11.33 -0.28
C CYS A 74 10.60 10.87 1.13
N LYS A 75 10.64 11.77 2.12
CA LYS A 75 10.96 11.41 3.52
C LYS A 75 9.92 10.47 4.12
N GLU A 76 8.63 10.77 3.93
CA GLU A 76 7.53 9.92 4.36
C GLU A 76 7.63 8.53 3.75
N LEU A 77 7.90 8.45 2.44
CA LEU A 77 8.15 7.18 1.77
C LEU A 77 9.35 6.43 2.38
N LEU A 78 10.47 7.11 2.60
CA LEU A 78 11.65 6.48 3.19
C LEU A 78 11.34 5.93 4.59
N GLN A 79 10.55 6.64 5.38
CA GLN A 79 10.11 6.19 6.70
C GLN A 79 9.23 4.94 6.58
N GLU A 80 8.25 4.94 5.69
CA GLU A 80 7.38 3.78 5.47
C GLU A 80 8.18 2.55 5.02
N VAL A 81 9.10 2.72 4.06
CA VAL A 81 9.97 1.64 3.59
C VAL A 81 10.86 1.12 4.71
N ARG A 82 11.41 1.99 5.57
CA ARG A 82 12.21 1.59 6.74
C ARG A 82 11.39 0.76 7.71
N GLU A 83 10.16 1.18 8.02
CA GLU A 83 9.30 0.48 8.97
C GLU A 83 8.87 -0.89 8.42
N LYS A 84 8.47 -0.96 7.15
CA LYS A 84 8.17 -2.25 6.48
C LYS A 84 9.37 -3.18 6.46
N ALA A 85 10.57 -2.66 6.18
CA ALA A 85 11.80 -3.44 6.21
C ALA A 85 12.11 -3.98 7.62
N LYS A 86 11.91 -3.16 8.66
CA LYS A 86 12.08 -3.56 10.06
C LYS A 86 11.11 -4.68 10.44
N GLN A 87 9.81 -4.50 10.18
CA GLN A 87 8.78 -5.50 10.47
C GLN A 87 9.07 -6.85 9.78
N ARG A 88 9.53 -6.79 8.53
CA ARG A 88 9.95 -7.99 7.78
C ARG A 88 11.15 -8.68 8.43
N MET A 89 12.16 -7.94 8.84
CA MET A 89 13.36 -8.50 9.48
C MET A 89 13.09 -9.05 10.88
N GLU A 90 12.15 -8.45 11.61
CA GLU A 90 11.68 -8.99 12.89
C GLU A 90 10.88 -10.29 12.68
N ALA A 91 10.01 -10.33 11.67
CA ALA A 91 9.27 -11.54 11.30
C ALA A 91 10.18 -12.69 10.85
N CYS A 92 11.31 -12.37 10.21
CA CYS A 92 12.27 -13.34 9.68
C CYS A 92 13.49 -13.56 10.58
N LYS A 93 13.50 -13.05 11.81
CA LYS A 93 14.70 -13.07 12.67
C LYS A 93 15.26 -14.48 12.88
N GLU A 94 14.41 -15.42 13.30
CA GLU A 94 14.81 -16.81 13.56
C GLU A 94 15.24 -17.54 12.28
N ASP A 95 14.51 -17.34 11.18
CA ASP A 95 14.86 -17.93 9.88
C ASP A 95 16.18 -17.37 9.35
N LYS A 96 16.43 -16.07 9.53
CA LYS A 96 17.70 -15.43 9.19
C LYS A 96 18.82 -16.08 9.98
N ASP A 97 18.68 -16.20 11.30
CA ASP A 97 19.73 -16.73 12.15
C ASP A 97 20.01 -18.21 11.84
N LYS A 98 18.99 -18.97 11.44
CA LYS A 98 19.11 -20.39 11.09
C LYS A 98 19.70 -20.65 9.69
N TYR A 99 19.31 -19.85 8.69
CA TYR A 99 19.62 -20.14 7.28
C TYR A 99 20.58 -19.15 6.63
N CYS A 100 20.74 -17.95 7.20
CA CYS A 100 21.32 -16.79 6.53
C CYS A 100 22.28 -15.94 7.41
N SER A 101 22.80 -16.49 8.52
CA SER A 101 23.66 -15.79 9.48
C SER A 101 24.88 -15.09 8.83
N ASP A 102 25.40 -15.67 7.75
CA ASP A 102 26.69 -15.27 7.17
C ASP A 102 26.53 -14.39 5.92
N ARG A 103 25.29 -13.98 5.60
CA ARG A 103 24.95 -13.36 4.31
C ARG A 103 25.08 -11.83 4.31
N GLY A 104 25.27 -11.21 5.47
CA GLY A 104 25.39 -9.75 5.60
C GLY A 104 24.25 -9.01 4.90
N THR A 105 24.59 -8.11 3.97
CA THR A 105 23.61 -7.33 3.19
C THR A 105 22.78 -8.17 2.22
N ALA A 106 23.20 -9.39 1.90
CA ALA A 106 22.48 -10.29 1.00
C ALA A 106 21.42 -11.17 1.71
N VAL A 107 21.01 -10.80 2.93
CA VAL A 107 20.07 -11.56 3.75
C VAL A 107 18.72 -11.82 3.06
N ILE A 108 18.15 -10.80 2.40
CA ILE A 108 16.85 -10.93 1.71
C ILE A 108 16.91 -11.95 0.57
N ARG A 109 18.02 -11.94 -0.19
CA ARG A 109 18.26 -12.92 -1.25
C ARG A 109 18.35 -14.32 -0.68
N CYS A 110 19.10 -14.50 0.41
CA CYS A 110 19.20 -15.79 1.09
C CYS A 110 17.85 -16.31 1.59
N LEU A 111 17.05 -15.45 2.23
CA LEU A 111 15.71 -15.81 2.67
C LEU A 111 14.84 -16.25 1.47
N SER A 112 14.95 -15.53 0.35
CA SER A 112 14.22 -15.86 -0.88
C SER A 112 14.64 -17.21 -1.49
N GLU A 113 15.94 -17.53 -1.47
CA GLU A 113 16.48 -18.84 -1.88
C GLU A 113 15.98 -19.99 -0.98
N ASN A 114 15.78 -19.70 0.32
CA ASN A 114 15.28 -20.66 1.31
C ASN A 114 13.77 -20.61 1.52
N LYS A 115 12.99 -19.94 0.66
CA LYS A 115 11.57 -19.62 0.86
C LYS A 115 10.70 -20.78 1.33
N ASN A 116 11.00 -22.02 0.93
CA ASN A 116 10.22 -23.21 1.29
C ASN A 116 10.49 -23.67 2.74
N SER A 117 11.69 -23.41 3.25
CA SER A 117 12.18 -23.81 4.57
C SER A 117 11.91 -22.78 5.67
N LEU A 118 11.42 -21.60 5.31
CA LEU A 118 11.14 -20.52 6.25
C LEU A 118 9.84 -20.77 7.05
N SER A 119 9.77 -20.15 8.22
CA SER A 119 8.55 -20.08 9.02
C SER A 119 7.38 -19.45 8.24
N PRO A 120 6.11 -19.80 8.57
CA PRO A 120 4.94 -19.15 7.99
C PRO A 120 4.98 -17.63 8.17
N LYS A 121 5.42 -17.14 9.34
CA LYS A 121 5.52 -15.72 9.66
C LYS A 121 6.48 -15.00 8.69
N CYS A 122 7.66 -15.55 8.46
CA CYS A 122 8.61 -14.96 7.53
C CYS A 122 8.13 -15.06 6.07
N LYS A 123 7.53 -16.18 5.65
CA LYS A 123 6.91 -16.32 4.31
C LYS A 123 5.88 -15.24 4.04
N SER A 124 4.97 -15.01 5.00
CA SER A 124 3.94 -13.98 4.90
C SER A 124 4.55 -12.57 4.83
N ALA A 125 5.57 -12.28 5.65
CA ALA A 125 6.24 -10.99 5.62
C ALA A 125 7.00 -10.74 4.31
N LEU A 126 7.64 -11.76 3.73
CA LEU A 126 8.33 -11.64 2.44
C LEU A 126 7.37 -11.37 1.29
N ALA A 127 6.16 -11.94 1.33
CA ALA A 127 5.14 -11.75 0.29
C ALA A 127 4.54 -10.34 0.24
N GLN A 128 4.73 -9.51 1.27
CA GLN A 128 4.19 -8.15 1.36
C GLN A 128 5.05 -7.09 0.65
N ASP A 129 6.16 -7.46 -0.02
CA ASP A 129 6.87 -6.52 -0.90
C ASP A 129 6.08 -6.32 -2.20
N PRO A 130 5.67 -5.07 -2.54
CA PRO A 130 5.11 -4.79 -3.86
C PRO A 130 6.20 -5.04 -4.92
N LYS A 131 5.83 -5.78 -5.97
CA LYS A 131 6.69 -6.01 -7.15
C LYS A 131 6.91 -4.73 -7.97
#